data_AF-A0A961R4R0-F1
#
_entry.id   AF-A0A961R4R0-F1
#
_cell.length_a   1.000
_cell.length_b   1.000
_cell.length_c   1.000
_cell.angle_alpha   90.00
_cell.angle_beta   90.00
_cell.angle_gamma   90.00
#
_symmetry.space_group_name_H-M   'P 1'
#
loop_
_entity.id
_entity.type
_entity.pdbx_description
1 polymer ?
#
loop_
_entity_poly.entity_id
_entity_poly.type
_entity_poly.pdbx_seq_one_letter_code
_entity_poly.pdbx_strand_id
1 'polypeptide(L)'
;MAVEMTSLVSGLQQSAALEKAFGPREVPVGQGLSTHLVNAGEDFVQTLQSAEAMSIKGIKGEASAYEVASAVMEAEQAIRMAVSVRDKIVNAYLEISRMQI
;
A
#
# COMPACT_ATOMS: atom_id res chain seq x y z
N MET A 1 53.92 -12.74 23.04
CA MET A 1 53.57 -11.32 22.76
C MET A 1 53.04 -11.18 21.32
N ALA A 2 52.02 -11.98 20.93
CA ALA A 2 51.59 -12.10 19.53
C ALA A 2 50.05 -12.12 19.35
N VAL A 3 49.30 -11.52 20.29
CA VAL A 3 47.83 -11.58 20.30
C VAL A 3 47.16 -10.22 20.03
N GLU A 4 47.92 -9.13 19.94
CA GLU A 4 47.37 -7.77 19.79
C GLU A 4 47.09 -7.34 18.33
N MET A 5 47.53 -8.11 17.31
CA MET A 5 47.37 -7.72 15.90
C MET A 5 46.07 -8.22 15.25
N THR A 6 45.38 -9.19 15.86
CA THR A 6 44.16 -9.82 15.29
C THR A 6 42.88 -9.07 15.68
N SER A 7 42.86 -8.37 16.82
CA SER A 7 41.67 -7.65 17.31
C SER A 7 41.40 -6.35 16.56
N LEU A 8 42.43 -5.69 16.03
CA LEU A 8 42.29 -4.45 15.25
C LEU A 8 41.67 -4.68 13.86
N VAL A 9 41.85 -5.86 13.27
CA VAL A 9 41.21 -6.23 11.99
C VAL A 9 39.72 -6.54 12.19
N SER A 10 39.35 -7.21 13.28
CA SER A 10 37.96 -7.51 13.61
C SER A 10 37.13 -6.24 13.92
N GLY A 11 37.74 -5.22 14.54
CA GLY A 11 37.08 -3.93 14.78
C GLY A 11 36.69 -3.19 13.50
N LEU A 12 37.55 -3.23 12.47
CA LEU A 12 37.28 -2.65 11.15
C LEU A 12 36.22 -3.43 10.35
N GLN A 13 36.17 -4.75 10.50
CA GLN A 13 35.10 -5.57 9.90
C GLN A 13 33.73 -5.35 10.56
N GLN A 14 33.70 -5.07 11.86
CA GLN A 14 32.46 -4.80 12.58
C GLN A 14 31.88 -3.41 12.25
N SER A 15 32.73 -2.41 12.02
CA SER A 15 32.28 -1.08 11.56
C SER A 15 31.72 -1.11 10.13
N ALA A 16 32.25 -1.95 9.25
CA ALA A 16 31.73 -2.13 7.89
C ALA A 16 30.34 -2.81 7.87
N ALA A 17 30.05 -3.68 8.84
CA ALA A 17 28.74 -4.31 8.99
C ALA A 17 27.65 -3.33 9.48
N LEU A 18 28.03 -2.36 10.32
CA LEU A 18 27.13 -1.29 10.77
C LEU A 18 26.85 -0.28 9.64
N GLU A 19 27.83 0.02 8.79
CA GLU A 19 27.62 0.87 7.61
C GLU A 19 26.62 0.26 6.61
N LYS A 20 26.66 -1.06 6.42
CA LYS A 20 25.70 -1.78 5.54
C LYS A 20 24.27 -1.83 6.10
N ALA A 21 24.11 -1.67 7.41
CA ALA A 21 22.79 -1.64 8.08
C ALA A 21 22.15 -0.24 8.09
N PHE A 22 22.96 0.82 8.02
CA PHE A 22 22.52 2.22 8.05
C PHE A 22 22.75 2.97 6.73
N GLY A 23 23.29 2.32 5.71
CA GLY A 23 23.33 2.85 4.35
C GLY A 23 21.91 3.13 3.85
N PRO A 24 21.72 4.12 2.96
CA PRO A 24 20.43 4.43 2.38
C PRO A 24 19.81 3.14 1.85
N ARG A 25 18.76 2.66 2.50
CA ARG A 25 17.98 1.54 1.98
C ARG A 25 17.29 2.11 0.75
N GLU A 26 17.88 1.89 -0.41
CA GLU A 26 17.23 2.09 -1.70
C GLU A 26 16.03 1.15 -1.73
N VAL A 27 14.91 1.59 -1.15
CA VAL A 27 13.61 1.00 -1.44
C VAL A 27 13.41 1.31 -2.91
N PRO A 28 13.37 0.31 -3.81
CA PRO A 28 13.19 0.57 -5.22
C PRO A 28 11.89 1.36 -5.39
N VAL A 29 12.03 2.66 -5.68
CA VAL A 29 10.91 3.58 -5.87
C VAL A 29 10.17 3.08 -7.11
N GLY A 30 9.10 2.32 -6.88
CA GLY A 30 8.35 1.64 -7.93
C GLY A 30 7.75 0.30 -7.52
N GLN A 31 8.40 -0.49 -6.65
CA GLN A 31 7.91 -1.82 -6.27
C GLN A 31 7.00 -1.83 -5.04
N GLY A 32 7.28 -0.99 -4.04
CA GLY A 32 6.48 -0.94 -2.80
C GLY A 32 5.08 -0.36 -3.05
N LEU A 33 5.02 0.87 -3.58
CA LEU A 33 3.75 1.56 -3.80
C LEU A 33 2.83 0.81 -4.78
N SER A 34 3.36 0.32 -5.90
CA SER A 34 2.55 -0.42 -6.89
C SER A 34 1.92 -1.67 -6.28
N THR A 35 2.68 -2.45 -5.52
CA THR A 35 2.17 -3.62 -4.79
C THR A 35 1.06 -3.24 -3.81
N HIS A 36 1.26 -2.18 -3.02
CA HIS A 36 0.22 -1.71 -2.09
C HIS A 36 -1.04 -1.21 -2.81
N LEU A 37 -0.90 -0.57 -3.98
CA LEU A 37 -2.03 -0.13 -4.79
C LEU A 37 -2.79 -1.31 -5.43
N VAL A 38 -2.07 -2.36 -5.86
CA VAL A 38 -2.70 -3.60 -6.35
C VAL A 38 -3.50 -4.25 -5.24
N ASN A 39 -2.90 -4.45 -4.06
CA ASN A 39 -3.58 -5.03 -2.91
C ASN A 39 -4.81 -4.20 -2.49
N ALA A 40 -4.67 -2.86 -2.44
CA ALA A 40 -5.81 -1.99 -2.14
C ALA A 40 -6.92 -2.07 -3.19
N GLY A 41 -6.58 -2.35 -4.46
CA GLY A 41 -7.54 -2.61 -5.53
C GLY A 41 -8.26 -3.95 -5.37
N GLU A 42 -7.55 -5.00 -4.94
CA GLU A 42 -8.15 -6.29 -4.60
C GLU A 42 -9.12 -6.16 -3.42
N ASP A 43 -8.69 -5.47 -2.35
CA ASP A 43 -9.52 -5.17 -1.18
C ASP A 43 -10.79 -4.39 -1.57
N PHE A 44 -10.65 -3.38 -2.45
CA PHE A 44 -11.79 -2.63 -2.98
C PHE A 44 -12.82 -3.53 -3.66
N VAL A 45 -12.39 -4.43 -4.56
CA VAL A 45 -13.28 -5.37 -5.25
C VAL A 45 -13.97 -6.28 -4.24
N GLN A 46 -13.24 -6.77 -3.24
CA GLN A 46 -13.78 -7.66 -2.22
C GLN A 46 -14.82 -6.95 -1.34
N THR A 47 -14.58 -5.70 -0.93
CA THR A 47 -15.55 -4.89 -0.18
C THR A 47 -16.82 -4.66 -0.99
N LEU A 48 -16.71 -4.35 -2.29
CA LEU A 48 -17.89 -4.18 -3.16
C LEU A 48 -18.69 -5.48 -3.28
N GLN A 49 -18.03 -6.61 -3.55
CA GLN A 49 -18.70 -7.92 -3.63
C GLN A 49 -19.39 -8.29 -2.31
N SER A 50 -18.76 -7.98 -1.18
CA SER A 50 -19.36 -8.18 0.15
C SER A 50 -20.63 -7.34 0.33
N ALA A 51 -20.59 -6.06 -0.06
CA ALA A 51 -21.75 -5.17 0.01
C ALA A 51 -22.90 -5.63 -0.92
N GLU A 52 -22.59 -6.11 -2.12
CA GLU A 52 -23.57 -6.70 -3.03
C GLU A 52 -24.17 -7.99 -2.47
N ALA A 53 -23.34 -8.90 -1.94
CA ALA A 53 -23.80 -10.13 -1.32
C ALA A 53 -24.70 -9.85 -0.11
N MET A 54 -24.35 -8.86 0.72
CA MET A 54 -25.18 -8.44 1.85
C MET A 54 -26.49 -7.83 1.38
N SER A 55 -26.47 -7.01 0.33
CA SER A 55 -27.68 -6.43 -0.27
C SER A 55 -28.62 -7.51 -0.80
N ILE A 56 -28.09 -8.55 -1.44
CA ILE A 56 -28.88 -9.72 -1.90
C ILE A 56 -29.52 -10.43 -0.70
N LYS A 57 -28.75 -10.66 0.38
CA LYS A 57 -29.29 -11.26 1.61
C LYS A 57 -30.38 -10.38 2.23
N GLY A 58 -30.22 -9.06 2.20
CA GLY A 58 -31.22 -8.11 2.67
C GLY A 58 -32.54 -8.24 1.91
N ILE A 59 -32.48 -8.32 0.59
CA ILE A 59 -33.68 -8.52 -0.27
C ILE A 59 -34.36 -9.86 0.01
N LYS A 60 -33.59 -10.91 0.34
CA LYS A 60 -34.11 -12.23 0.74
C LYS A 60 -34.66 -12.27 2.18
N GLY A 61 -34.48 -11.20 2.95
CA GLY A 61 -34.82 -11.17 4.38
C GLY A 61 -33.84 -11.95 5.28
N GLU A 62 -32.68 -12.34 4.75
CA GLU A 62 -31.62 -13.08 5.44
C GLU A 62 -30.60 -12.16 6.14
N ALA A 63 -30.65 -10.85 5.87
CA ALA A 63 -29.85 -9.83 6.54
C ALA A 63 -30.73 -8.63 6.93
N SER A 64 -30.41 -7.98 8.04
CA SER A 64 -31.12 -6.80 8.51
C SER A 64 -30.79 -5.57 7.66
N ALA A 65 -31.72 -4.61 7.60
CA ALA A 65 -31.49 -3.33 6.92
C ALA A 65 -30.26 -2.58 7.47
N TYR A 66 -29.94 -2.77 8.76
CA TYR A 66 -28.75 -2.22 9.38
C TYR A 66 -27.46 -2.84 8.82
N GLU A 67 -27.40 -4.17 8.70
CA GLU A 67 -26.22 -4.86 8.15
C GLU A 67 -25.98 -4.50 6.68
N VAL A 68 -27.04 -4.40 5.89
CA VAL A 68 -26.96 -3.93 4.50
C VAL A 68 -26.42 -2.50 4.44
N ALA A 69 -26.99 -1.58 5.24
CA ALA A 69 -26.53 -0.19 5.28
C ALA A 69 -25.07 -0.08 5.74
N SER A 70 -24.65 -0.87 6.73
CA SER A 70 -23.27 -0.93 7.19
C SER A 70 -22.31 -1.37 6.08
N ALA A 71 -22.65 -2.43 5.35
CA ALA A 71 -21.82 -2.91 4.24
C ALA A 71 -21.75 -1.91 3.09
N VAL A 72 -22.84 -1.19 2.81
CA VAL A 72 -22.85 -0.10 1.81
C VAL A 72 -21.99 1.08 2.24
N MET A 73 -22.00 1.46 3.52
CA MET A 73 -21.12 2.52 4.03
C MET A 73 -19.63 2.18 3.89
N GLU A 74 -19.27 0.90 4.13
CA GLU A 74 -17.90 0.41 3.95
C GLU A 74 -17.47 0.49 2.47
N ALA A 75 -18.34 0.05 1.56
CA ALA A 75 -18.15 0.20 0.12
C ALA A 75 -18.01 1.67 -0.31
N GLU A 76 -18.82 2.58 0.25
CA GLU A 76 -18.74 4.02 -0.06
C GLU A 76 -17.39 4.62 0.36
N GLN A 77 -16.85 4.19 1.49
CA GLN A 77 -15.52 4.61 1.94
C GLN A 77 -14.42 4.20 0.95
N ALA A 78 -14.49 2.97 0.44
CA ALA A 78 -13.56 2.47 -0.56
C ALA A 78 -13.70 3.25 -1.90
N ILE A 79 -14.92 3.60 -2.31
CA ILE A 79 -15.18 4.42 -3.50
C ILE A 79 -14.58 5.83 -3.35
N ARG A 80 -14.71 6.47 -2.18
CA ARG A 80 -14.10 7.80 -1.94
C ARG A 80 -12.58 7.76 -2.11
N MET A 81 -11.94 6.69 -1.67
CA MET A 81 -10.51 6.48 -1.89
C MET A 81 -10.20 6.29 -3.38
N ALA A 82 -10.97 5.47 -4.09
CA ALA A 82 -10.78 5.24 -5.54
C ALA A 82 -10.92 6.53 -6.36
N VAL A 83 -11.88 7.41 -6.02
CA VAL A 83 -12.03 8.72 -6.66
C VAL A 83 -10.81 9.61 -6.41
N SER A 84 -10.28 9.63 -5.18
CA SER A 84 -9.06 10.38 -4.86
C SER A 84 -7.86 9.91 -5.70
N VAL A 85 -7.69 8.58 -5.85
CA VAL A 85 -6.62 8.02 -6.69
C VAL A 85 -6.82 8.39 -8.16
N ARG A 86 -8.05 8.28 -8.68
CA ARG A 86 -8.40 8.72 -10.05
C ARG A 86 -8.00 10.18 -10.26
N ASP A 87 -8.37 11.05 -9.33
CA ASP A 87 -8.09 12.48 -9.45
C ASP A 87 -6.57 12.76 -9.41
N LYS A 88 -5.79 12.03 -8.61
CA LYS A 88 -4.32 12.13 -8.61
C LYS A 88 -3.70 11.69 -9.94
N ILE A 89 -4.18 10.58 -10.52
CA ILE A 89 -3.69 10.09 -11.81
C ILE A 89 -4.05 11.07 -12.93
N VAL A 90 -5.27 11.60 -12.94
CA VAL A 90 -5.70 12.61 -13.91
C VAL A 90 -4.87 13.88 -13.78
N ASN A 91 -4.63 14.35 -12.55
CA ASN A 91 -3.79 15.53 -12.31
C ASN A 91 -2.35 15.32 -12.80
N ALA A 92 -1.74 14.17 -12.50
CA ALA A 92 -0.40 13.83 -12.98
C ALA A 92 -0.34 13.78 -14.51
N TYR A 93 -1.37 13.23 -15.16
CA TYR A 93 -1.48 13.24 -16.62
C TYR A 93 -1.58 14.67 -17.18
N LEU A 94 -2.41 15.53 -16.56
CA LEU A 94 -2.55 16.92 -16.98
C LEU A 94 -1.27 17.73 -16.74
N GLU A 95 -0.53 17.48 -15.67
CA GLU A 95 0.75 18.12 -15.37
C GLU A 95 1.81 17.76 -16.42
N ILE A 96 1.97 16.46 -16.72
CA ILE A 96 2.86 15.99 -17.79
C ILE A 96 2.42 16.55 -19.15
N SER A 97 1.11 16.62 -19.40
CA SER A 97 0.57 17.16 -20.66
C SER A 97 0.75 18.67 -20.78
N ARG A 98 0.80 19.40 -19.67
CA ARG A 98 1.12 20.85 -19.65
C ARG A 98 2.62 21.11 -19.72
N MET A 99 3.42 20.10 -19.46
CA MET A 99 4.87 20.08 -19.69
C MET A 99 5.23 19.44 -21.04
N GLN A 100 4.30 19.41 -22.00
CA GLN A 100 4.67 19.18 -23.39
C GLN A 100 5.37 20.43 -23.92
N ILE A 101 6.65 20.25 -24.26
CA ILE A 101 7.47 20.96 -25.26
C ILE A 101 6.88 22.24 -25.86
#